data_AF-A0A661FY75-F1
#
_entry.id   AF-A0A661FY75-F1
#
_cell.length_a   1.000
_cell.length_b   1.000
_cell.length_c   1.000
_cell.angle_alpha   90.00
_cell.angle_beta   90.00
_cell.angle_gamma   90.00
#
_symmetry.space_group_name_H-M   'P 1'
#
loop_
_entity.id
_entity.type
_entity.pdbx_description
1 polymer ?
#
loop_
_entity_poly.entity_id
_entity_poly.type
_entity_poly.pdbx_seq_one_letter_code
_entity_poly.pdbx_strand_id
1 'polypeptide(L)' 'MTSNREVYLSVDVETSGPIPGEYSLLTIGACDVSDPKQTFSCAL' A
#
# COMPACT_ATOMS: atom_id res chain seq x y z
N MET A 1 -28.92 -7.29 -5.01
CA MET A 1 -28.01 -7.39 -3.86
C MET A 1 -26.61 -7.10 -4.39
N THR A 2 -26.05 -5.92 -4.12
CA THR A 2 -24.64 -5.66 -4.39
C THR A 2 -23.84 -6.39 -3.31
N SER A 3 -23.27 -7.55 -3.65
CA SER A 3 -22.27 -8.18 -2.80
C SER A 3 -21.10 -7.19 -2.70
N ASN A 4 -20.73 -6.79 -1.49
CA ASN A 4 -19.51 -6.03 -1.29
C ASN A 4 -18.34 -6.92 -1.70
N ARG A 5 -17.70 -6.62 -2.84
CA ARG A 5 -16.57 -7.40 -3.33
C ARG A 5 -15.37 -7.11 -2.44
N GLU A 6 -14.82 -8.15 -1.82
CA GLU A 6 -13.52 -8.04 -1.16
C GLU A 6 -12.43 -7.75 -2.19
N VAL A 7 -11.52 -6.83 -1.84
CA VAL A 7 -10.36 -6.47 -2.65
C VAL A 7 -9.13 -6.65 -1.77
N TYR A 8 -8.16 -7.40 -2.28
CA TYR A 8 -6.90 -7.66 -1.59
C TYR A 8 -5.82 -6.80 -2.23
N LEU A 9 -5.11 -6.03 -1.40
CA LEU A 9 -4.03 -5.17 -1.83
C LEU A 9 -2.71 -5.69 -1.25
N SER A 10 -1.71 -5.88 -2.10
CA SER A 10 -0.33 -6.05 -1.65
C SER A 10 0.26 -4.66 -1.44
N VAL A 11 0.82 -4.40 -0.27
CA VAL A 11 1.34 -3.08 0.11
C VAL A 11 2.81 -3.22 0.50
N ASP A 12 3.61 -2.28 0.01
CA ASP A 12 5.03 -2.15 0.32
C ASP A 12 5.30 -0.74 0.86
N VAL A 13 6.13 -0.63 1.89
CA VAL A 13 6.40 0.63 2.61
C VAL A 13 7.88 0.79 2.87
N GLU A 14 8.38 2.01 2.60
CA GLU A 14 9.74 2.39 2.95
C GLU A 14 9.71 3.48 4.01
N THR A 15 10.56 3.36 5.02
CA THR A 15 10.58 4.21 6.20
C THR A 15 11.99 4.66 6.53
N SER A 16 12.14 5.81 7.19
CA SER A 16 13.45 6.26 7.67
C SER A 16 13.95 5.52 8.92
N GLY A 17 13.13 4.61 9.46
CA GLY A 17 13.45 3.76 10.59
C GLY A 17 12.26 2.92 11.05
N PRO A 18 12.48 1.96 11.96
CA PRO A 18 11.53 0.86 12.20
C PRO A 18 10.38 1.19 13.17
N ILE A 19 10.39 2.36 13.81
CA ILE A 19 9.43 2.71 14.89
C ILE A 19 8.39 3.72 14.38
N PRO A 20 7.10 3.34 14.28
CA PRO A 20 6.04 4.26 13.90
C PRO A 20 5.91 5.44 14.88
N GLY A 21 5.76 6.65 14.34
CA GLY A 21 5.66 7.89 15.12
C GLY A 21 7.01 8.50 15.51
N GLU A 22 8.10 7.73 15.48
CA GLU A 22 9.47 8.26 15.62
C GLU A 22 10.11 8.57 14.27
N TYR A 23 9.80 7.76 13.25
CA TYR A 23 10.36 7.87 11.90
C TYR A 23 9.29 8.20 10.86
N SER A 24 9.72 8.75 9.74
CA SER A 24 8.86 9.14 8.63
C SER A 24 8.61 7.98 7.68
N LEU A 25 7.37 7.87 7.18
CA LEU A 25 7.09 7.14 5.95
C LEU A 25 7.71 7.92 4.78
N LEU A 26 8.50 7.25 3.96
CA LEU A 26 9.17 7.88 2.82
C LEU A 26 8.40 7.60 1.53
N THR A 27 8.07 6.32 1.30
CA THR A 27 7.29 5.91 0.13
C THR A 27 6.30 4.81 0.51
N ILE A 28 5.17 4.77 -0.21
CA ILE A 28 4.19 3.69 -0.12
C ILE A 28 3.79 3.27 -1.54
N GLY A 29 3.83 1.97 -1.78
CA GLY A 29 3.39 1.33 -3.01
C GLY A 29 2.29 0.31 -2.73
N ALA A 30 1.38 0.15 -3.67
CA ALA A 30 0.37 -0.90 -3.60
C ALA A 30 -0.02 -1.43 -4.99
N CYS A 31 -0.51 -2.68 -5.03
CA CYS A 31 -1.17 -3.25 -6.20
C CYS A 31 -2.36 -4.14 -5.82
N ASP A 32 -3.33 -4.28 -6.73
CA ASP A 32 -4.38 -5.29 -6.62
C ASP A 32 -3.75 -6.68 -6.77
N VAL A 33 -3.97 -7.56 -5.79
CA VAL A 33 -3.45 -8.94 -5.81
C VAL A 33 -4.01 -9.73 -6.99
N SER A 34 -5.26 -9.46 -7.39
CA SER A 34 -5.93 -10.11 -8.52
C SER A 34 -5.57 -9.52 -9.88
N ASP A 35 -5.07 -8.28 -9.92
CA ASP A 35 -4.56 -7.63 -11.13
C ASP A 35 -3.35 -6.73 -10.81
N PRO A 36 -2.13 -7.30 -10.76
CA PRO A 36 -0.92 -6.56 -10.35
C PRO A 36 -0.53 -5.40 -11.27
N LYS A 37 -1.18 -5.24 -12.42
CA LYS A 37 -0.97 -4.09 -13.32
C LYS A 37 -1.70 -2.83 -12.82
N GLN A 38 -2.72 -2.99 -11.97
CA GLN A 38 -3.35 -1.88 -11.28
C GLN A 38 -2.48 -1.51 -10.07
N THR A 39 -1.68 -0.47 -10.24
CA THR A 39 -0.68 -0.03 -9.28
C THR A 39 -0.96 1.37 -8.76
N PHE A 40 -0.46 1.64 -7.55
CA PHE A 40 -0.42 2.95 -6.92
C PHE A 40 0.96 3.18 -6.30
N SER A 41 1.47 4.41 -6.38
CA SER A 41 2.66 4.81 -5.65
C SER A 41 2.59 6.29 -5.24
N CYS A 42 3.17 6.59 -4.07
CA CYS A 42 3.30 7.95 -3.55
C CYS A 42 4.63 8.09 -2.79
N ALA A 43 5.26 9.25 -2.93
CA ALA A 43 6.47 9.64 -2.21
C ALA A 43 6.24 11.01 -1.53
N LEU A 44 6.78 11.17 -0.32
CA LEU A 44 6.69 12.39 0.49
C LEU A 44 7.93 13.28 0.36
#